data_AF-A0A519TBM3-F1
#
_entry.id   AF-A0A519TBM3-F1
#
_cell.length_a   1.000
_cell.length_b   1.000
_cell.length_c   1.000
_cell.angle_alpha   90.00
_cell.angle_beta   90.00
_cell.angle_gamma   90.00
#
_symmetry.space_group_name_H-M   'P 1'
#
loop_
_entity.id
_entity.type
_entity.pdbx_description
1 polymer ?
#
loop_
_entity_poly.entity_id
_entity_poly.type
_entity_poly.pdbx_seq_one_letter_code
_entity_poly.pdbx_strand_id
1 'polypeptide(L)'
;MNRRIKLAAYLAHIRRADGSWLADWTVARLAVAEARQVLRKHLTNIWLPQDLTEAAHAASEDVRTFAAVTGDWKQVKGQVLRVVPVVQRILRTLADSKKMGL
;
A
#
# COMPACT_ATOMS: atom_id res chain seq x y z
N MET A 1 -16.79 6.76 0.50
CA MET A 1 -16.28 7.21 -0.82
C MET A 1 -14.86 7.82 -0.77
N ASN A 2 -14.46 8.47 0.33
CA ASN A 2 -13.20 9.26 0.41
C ASN A 2 -11.87 8.48 0.43
N ARG A 3 -11.80 7.22 0.89
CA ARG A 3 -10.51 6.49 0.97
C ARG A 3 -9.91 6.14 -0.38
N ARG A 4 -10.74 5.74 -1.36
CA ARG A 4 -10.28 5.42 -2.72
C ARG A 4 -9.71 6.64 -3.45
N ILE A 5 -10.31 7.81 -3.23
CA ILE A 5 -9.85 9.08 -3.81
C ILE A 5 -8.53 9.51 -3.16
N LYS A 6 -8.42 9.41 -1.82
CA LYS A 6 -7.17 9.72 -1.11
C LYS A 6 -6.02 8.81 -1.53
N LEU A 7 -6.29 7.51 -1.68
CA LEU A 7 -5.28 6.59 -2.16
C LEU A 7 -4.95 6.84 -3.64
N ALA A 8 -5.94 7.00 -4.52
CA ALA A 8 -5.69 7.32 -5.93
C ALA A 8 -4.91 8.63 -6.10
N ALA A 9 -5.19 9.66 -5.28
CA ALA A 9 -4.44 10.90 -5.23
C ALA A 9 -3.00 10.65 -4.75
N TYR A 10 -2.80 9.84 -3.70
CA TYR A 10 -1.49 9.43 -3.22
C TYR A 10 -0.69 8.71 -4.33
N LEU A 11 -1.31 7.81 -5.08
CA LEU A 11 -0.67 7.04 -6.15
C LEU A 11 -0.40 7.86 -7.42
N ALA A 12 -1.33 8.76 -7.79
CA ALA A 12 -1.14 9.69 -8.89
C ALA A 12 -0.03 10.71 -8.60
N HIS A 13 0.14 11.08 -7.32
CA HIS A 13 1.22 11.96 -6.87
C HIS A 13 2.57 11.23 -6.85
N ILE A 14 2.63 9.97 -6.40
CA ILE A 14 3.83 9.12 -6.49
C ILE A 14 4.31 8.99 -7.95
N ARG A 15 3.39 8.73 -8.88
CA ARG A 15 3.73 8.51 -10.30
C ARG A 15 4.21 9.78 -11.02
N ARG A 16 3.93 10.97 -10.48
CA ARG A 16 4.35 12.27 -11.05
C ARG A 16 5.67 12.81 -10.48
N ALA A 17 6.15 12.30 -9.35
CA ALA A 17 7.17 12.98 -8.56
C ALA A 17 8.60 12.41 -8.70
N ASP A 18 8.89 11.49 -9.63
CA ASP A 18 10.23 10.87 -9.82
C ASP A 18 10.94 10.44 -8.52
N GLY A 19 10.18 10.01 -7.51
CA GLY A 19 10.71 9.57 -6.22
C GLY A 19 11.21 10.69 -5.28
N SER A 20 11.07 11.97 -5.66
CA SER A 20 11.51 13.14 -4.87
C SER A 20 10.67 13.40 -3.60
N TRP A 21 9.44 12.88 -3.52
CA TRP A 21 8.56 13.10 -2.36
C TRP A 21 8.79 12.15 -1.18
N LEU A 22 9.63 11.12 -1.35
CA LEU A 22 10.19 10.37 -0.23
C LEU A 22 11.25 11.22 0.49
N ALA A 23 10.89 12.44 0.90
CA ALA A 23 11.57 13.25 1.90
C ALA A 23 10.65 13.65 3.08
N ASP A 24 9.33 13.42 3.01
CA ASP A 24 8.39 13.80 4.07
C ASP A 24 7.88 12.59 4.88
N TRP A 25 8.28 12.56 6.15
CA TRP A 25 7.88 11.58 7.15
C TRP A 25 6.37 11.45 7.34
N THR A 26 5.64 12.55 7.25
CA THR A 26 4.18 12.61 7.44
C THR A 26 3.47 11.77 6.39
N VAL A 27 4.00 11.83 5.17
CA VAL A 27 3.44 11.18 4.00
C VAL A 27 3.71 9.68 4.02
N ALA A 28 4.93 9.28 4.36
CA ALA A 28 5.28 7.87 4.57
C ALA A 28 4.40 7.23 5.65
N ARG A 29 4.15 7.95 6.76
CA ARG A 29 3.26 7.50 7.83
C ARG A 29 1.82 7.31 7.35
N LEU A 30 1.29 8.27 6.59
CA LEU A 30 -0.05 8.18 6.03
C LEU A 30 -0.16 7.00 5.06
N ALA A 31 0.82 6.82 4.20
CA ALA A 31 0.88 5.73 3.24
C ALA A 31 0.83 4.35 3.91
N VAL A 32 1.63 4.17 4.96
CA VAL A 32 1.66 2.91 5.70
C VAL A 32 0.39 2.70 6.50
N ALA A 33 -0.19 3.76 7.08
CA ALA A 33 -1.46 3.67 7.78
C ALA A 33 -2.59 3.21 6.84
N GLU A 34 -2.67 3.77 5.63
CA GLU A 34 -3.64 3.36 4.62
C GLU A 34 -3.35 1.95 4.09
N ALA A 35 -2.08 1.62 3.83
CA ALA A 35 -1.66 0.27 3.45
C ALA A 35 -2.10 -0.77 4.47
N ARG A 36 -1.89 -0.51 5.77
CA ARG A 36 -2.32 -1.37 6.88
C ARG A 36 -3.82 -1.64 6.83
N GLN A 37 -4.63 -0.62 6.56
CA GLN A 37 -6.08 -0.78 6.49
C GLN A 37 -6.51 -1.62 5.30
N VAL A 38 -5.90 -1.40 4.13
CA VAL A 38 -6.20 -2.20 2.92
C VAL A 38 -5.81 -3.65 3.14
N LEU A 39 -4.60 -3.90 3.62
CA LEU A 39 -4.10 -5.24 3.90
C LEU A 39 -4.99 -5.94 4.91
N ARG A 40 -5.28 -5.34 6.07
CA ARG A 40 -6.20 -5.94 7.07
C ARG A 40 -7.57 -6.29 6.51
N LYS A 41 -8.11 -5.49 5.59
CA LYS A 41 -9.44 -5.70 5.04
C LYS A 41 -9.47 -6.76 3.94
N HIS A 42 -8.38 -6.90 3.19
CA HIS A 42 -8.38 -7.62 1.93
C HIS A 42 -7.41 -8.80 1.88
N LEU A 43 -6.63 -9.05 2.94
CA LEU A 43 -5.62 -10.11 2.96
C LEU A 43 -6.18 -11.51 2.69
N THR A 44 -7.38 -11.77 3.18
CA THR A 44 -8.06 -13.07 3.07
C THR A 44 -9.08 -13.09 1.94
N ASN A 45 -9.01 -12.15 1.01
CA ASN A 45 -9.99 -12.05 -0.06
C ASN A 45 -9.75 -13.14 -1.11
N ILE A 46 -10.75 -14.01 -1.31
CA ILE A 46 -10.70 -15.17 -2.22
C ILE A 46 -10.43 -14.80 -3.69
N TRP A 47 -10.66 -13.55 -4.07
CA TRP A 47 -10.47 -13.05 -5.44
C TRP A 47 -9.04 -12.59 -5.71
N LEU A 48 -8.15 -12.68 -4.71
CA LEU A 48 -6.73 -12.40 -4.91
C LEU A 48 -6.04 -13.64 -5.46
N PRO A 49 -5.30 -13.50 -6.58
CA PRO A 49 -4.33 -14.50 -7.02
C PRO A 49 -3.37 -14.89 -5.89
N GLN A 50 -2.91 -16.14 -5.90
CA GLN A 50 -2.09 -16.70 -4.83
C GLN A 50 -0.75 -15.96 -4.67
N ASP A 51 -0.10 -15.61 -5.77
CA ASP A 51 1.13 -14.79 -5.82
C ASP A 51 0.92 -13.41 -5.17
N LEU A 52 -0.23 -12.79 -5.41
CA LEU A 52 -0.59 -11.51 -4.81
C LEU A 52 -0.94 -11.65 -3.32
N THR A 53 -1.50 -12.79 -2.92
CA THR A 53 -1.79 -13.11 -1.52
C THR A 53 -0.50 -13.27 -0.73
N GLU A 54 0.48 -14.01 -1.25
CA GLU A 54 1.81 -14.15 -0.65
C GLU A 54 2.53 -12.79 -0.53
N ALA A 55 2.48 -11.97 -1.59
CA ALA A 55 3.01 -10.62 -1.55
C ALA A 55 2.28 -9.72 -0.53
N ALA A 56 0.95 -9.88 -0.39
CA ALA A 56 0.15 -9.16 0.60
C ALA A 56 0.51 -9.55 2.04
N HIS A 57 0.77 -10.83 2.28
CA HIS A 57 1.28 -11.31 3.57
C HIS A 57 2.65 -10.71 3.90
N ALA A 58 3.60 -10.74 2.95
CA ALA A 58 4.91 -10.13 3.13
C ALA A 58 4.81 -8.62 3.40
N ALA A 59 3.96 -7.91 2.64
CA ALA A 59 3.70 -6.49 2.85
C ALA A 59 3.04 -6.20 4.21
N SER A 60 2.19 -7.10 4.70
CA SER A 60 1.55 -6.97 6.02
C SER A 60 2.57 -7.10 7.15
N GLU A 61 3.54 -8.01 7.03
CA GLU A 61 4.64 -8.12 7.99
C GLU A 61 5.58 -6.91 7.96
N ASP A 62 5.89 -6.39 6.77
CA ASP A 62 6.65 -5.13 6.61
C ASP A 62 5.92 -3.94 7.27
N VAL A 63 4.59 -3.88 7.17
CA VAL A 63 3.77 -2.85 7.81
C VAL A 63 3.65 -3.05 9.33
N ARG A 64 3.66 -4.31 9.81
CA ARG A 64 3.63 -4.65 11.24
C ARG A 64 4.92 -4.19 11.93
N THR A 65 6.04 -4.32 11.25
CA THR A 65 7.37 -3.92 11.70
C THR A 65 7.72 -2.46 11.36
N PHE A 66 6.74 -1.66 10.91
CA PHE A 66 6.97 -0.28 10.52
C PHE A 66 7.40 0.59 11.71
N ALA A 67 8.66 1.00 11.71
CA ALA A 67 9.31 1.75 12.78
C ALA A 67 9.14 3.27 12.60
N ALA A 68 7.90 3.74 12.42
CA ALA A 68 7.55 5.13 12.12
C ALA A 68 8.13 6.20 13.06
N VAL A 69 8.50 5.80 14.27
CA VAL A 69 8.89 6.68 15.38
C VAL A 69 10.40 6.58 15.69
N THR A 70 11.05 5.48 15.30
CA THR A 70 12.44 5.16 15.70
C THR A 70 13.35 4.75 14.54
N GLY A 71 12.80 4.55 13.34
CA GLY A 71 13.53 4.09 12.17
C GLY A 71 14.30 5.20 11.47
N ASP A 72 15.36 4.82 10.75
CA ASP A 72 16.05 5.72 9.82
C ASP A 72 15.16 6.02 8.59
N TRP A 73 15.11 7.29 8.19
CA TRP A 73 15.20 7.72 6.78
C TRP A 73 14.91 6.65 5.72
N LYS A 74 16.02 5.97 5.45
CA LYS A 74 16.22 4.98 4.41
C LYS A 74 15.40 3.71 4.65
N GLN A 75 15.22 3.29 5.89
CA GLN A 75 14.44 2.10 6.24
C GLN A 75 12.95 2.34 5.99
N VAL A 76 12.44 3.49 6.42
CA VAL A 76 11.04 3.88 6.21
C VAL A 76 10.74 4.07 4.73
N LYS A 77 11.64 4.74 4.00
CA LYS A 77 11.58 4.83 2.54
C LYS A 77 11.53 3.45 1.88
N GLY A 78 12.40 2.53 2.29
CA GLY A 78 12.44 1.17 1.78
C GLY A 78 11.15 0.38 2.05
N GLN A 79 10.61 0.46 3.26
CA GLN A 79 9.34 -0.18 3.63
C GLN A 79 8.17 0.35 2.79
N VAL A 80 8.07 1.67 2.60
CA VAL A 80 7.03 2.28 1.75
C VAL A 80 7.12 1.77 0.32
N LEU A 81 8.33 1.71 -0.25
CA LEU A 81 8.56 1.24 -1.61
C LEU A 81 8.20 -0.23 -1.83
N ARG A 82 8.32 -1.08 -0.80
CA ARG A 82 7.90 -2.49 -0.87
C ARG A 82 6.40 -2.67 -0.71
N VAL A 83 5.78 -1.92 0.21
CA VAL A 83 4.38 -2.11 0.61
C VAL A 83 3.40 -1.48 -0.38
N VAL A 84 3.65 -0.24 -0.81
CA VAL A 84 2.68 0.52 -1.61
C VAL A 84 2.33 -0.16 -2.94
N PRO A 85 3.29 -0.69 -3.73
CA PRO A 85 2.97 -1.38 -4.98
C PRO A 85 2.08 -2.61 -4.81
N VAL A 86 2.26 -3.36 -3.72
CA VAL A 86 1.43 -4.53 -3.40
C VAL A 86 -0.01 -4.11 -3.12
N VAL A 87 -0.19 -3.07 -2.31
CA VAL A 87 -1.51 -2.50 -1.99
C VAL A 87 -2.20 -1.97 -3.26
N GLN A 88 -1.46 -1.37 -4.20
CA GLN A 88 -2.00 -0.96 -5.49
C GLN A 88 -2.54 -2.14 -6.29
N ARG A 89 -1.76 -3.23 -6.37
CA ARG A 89 -2.15 -4.43 -7.11
C ARG A 89 -3.41 -5.04 -6.51
N ILE A 90 -3.48 -5.20 -5.18
CA ILE A 90 -4.68 -5.68 -4.47
C ILE A 90 -5.91 -4.87 -4.87
N LEU A 91 -5.83 -3.54 -4.79
CA LEU A 91 -6.98 -2.70 -5.08
C LEU A 91 -7.38 -2.70 -6.56
N ARG A 92 -6.43 -2.85 -7.47
CA ARG A 92 -6.71 -3.00 -8.90
C ARG A 92 -7.41 -4.33 -9.17
N THR A 93 -6.85 -5.44 -8.69
CA THR A 93 -7.44 -6.78 -8.81
C THR A 93 -8.87 -6.79 -8.28
N LEU A 94 -9.11 -6.25 -7.08
CA LEU A 94 -10.47 -6.20 -6.51
C LEU A 94 -11.42 -5.26 -7.26
N ALA A 95 -10.91 -4.18 -7.85
CA ALA A 95 -11.72 -3.30 -8.68
C ALA A 95 -12.12 -3.98 -9.99
N ASP A 96 -11.22 -4.77 -10.58
CA ASP A 96 -11.46 -5.52 -11.81
C ASP A 96 -12.40 -6.71 -11.56
N SER A 97 -12.24 -7.45 -10.46
CA SER A 97 -13.21 -8.50 -10.04
C SER A 97 -14.60 -7.93 -9.83
N LYS A 98 -14.72 -6.74 -9.21
CA LYS A 98 -16.02 -6.07 -9.02
C LYS A 98 -16.66 -5.64 -10.33
N LYS A 99 -15.87 -5.21 -11.33
CA LYS A 99 -16.38 -4.84 -12.67
C LYS A 99 -16.88 -6.07 -13.44
N MET A 100 -16.30 -7.23 -13.17
CA MET A 100 -16.69 -8.51 -13.78
C MET A 100 -17.96 -9.12 -13.17
N GLY A 101 -18.60 -8.48 -12.19
CA GLY A 101 -19.89 -8.92 -11.63
C GLY A 101 -19.80 -10.15 -10.73
N LEU A 102 -18.62 -10.44 -10.20
CA LEU A 102 -18.36 -11.51 -9.23
C LEU A 102 -18.47 -11.00 -7.78
#